data_AF-A0ABD1DT80-F1
#
_entry.id   AF-A0ABD1DT80-F1
#
_cell.length_a   1.000
_cell.length_b   1.000
_cell.length_c   1.000
_cell.angle_alpha   90.00
_cell.angle_beta   90.00
_cell.angle_gamma   90.00
#
_symmetry.space_group_name_H-M   'P 1'
#
loop_
_entity.id
_entity.type
_entity.pdbx_description
1 polymer ?
#
loop_
_entity_poly.entity_id
_entity_poly.type
_entity_poly.pdbx_seq_one_letter_code
_entity_poly.pdbx_strand_id
1 'polypeptide(L)'
;VNKLNDSHAQLIVHWLGEGTSVMICLAREPPADNDSVAKAPPPQPSRIFVSKDYGDTFVDQTNMFELEVNGTKINSTVEQFFTHPKFNTIVFTDPRNKAIFTSEDYGATVKVRMLNFTPSDVTFYEADTKMILILDKKDPERK
;
A
#
# COMPACT_ATOMS: atom_id res chain seq x y z
N VAL A 1 -8.13 11.83 -22.03
CA VAL A 1 -8.56 10.67 -21.23
C VAL A 1 -7.31 9.91 -20.81
N ASN A 2 -6.92 10.01 -19.55
CA ASN A 2 -5.73 9.32 -19.03
C ASN A 2 -6.10 7.87 -18.72
N LYS A 3 -5.38 6.93 -19.33
CA LYS A 3 -5.62 5.50 -19.17
C LYS A 3 -4.46 4.90 -18.38
N LEU A 4 -4.77 4.26 -17.26
CA LEU A 4 -3.78 3.52 -16.45
C LEU A 4 -3.36 2.20 -17.11
N ASN A 5 -4.13 1.72 -18.11
CA ASN A 5 -3.96 0.42 -18.75
C ASN A 5 -3.81 -0.70 -17.70
N ASP A 6 -4.84 -0.79 -16.86
CA ASP A 6 -4.91 -1.72 -15.75
C ASP A 6 -6.27 -2.44 -15.76
N SER A 7 -6.28 -3.72 -15.36
CA SER A 7 -7.46 -4.61 -15.42
C SER A 7 -7.89 -5.14 -14.05
N HIS A 8 -7.31 -4.65 -12.95
CA HIS A 8 -7.71 -5.05 -11.62
C HIS A 8 -9.17 -4.66 -11.34
N ALA A 9 -9.84 -5.46 -10.52
CA ALA A 9 -11.26 -5.22 -10.23
C ALA A 9 -11.52 -3.98 -9.35
N GLN A 10 -10.54 -3.51 -8.57
CA GLN A 10 -10.67 -2.34 -7.70
C GLN A 10 -9.59 -1.30 -7.95
N LEU A 11 -9.97 -0.03 -7.85
CA LEU A 11 -9.08 1.12 -7.90
C LEU A 11 -9.37 2.03 -6.69
N ILE A 12 -8.37 2.24 -5.85
CA ILE A 12 -8.40 3.20 -4.74
C ILE A 12 -7.65 4.44 -5.22
N VAL A 13 -8.28 5.60 -5.16
CA VAL A 13 -7.67 6.89 -5.55
C VAL A 13 -7.64 7.81 -4.35
N HIS A 14 -6.49 8.43 -4.10
CA HIS A 14 -6.34 9.40 -3.02
C HIS A 14 -5.51 10.60 -3.48
N TRP A 15 -6.02 11.80 -3.22
CA TRP A 15 -5.29 13.04 -3.38
C TRP A 15 -4.67 13.42 -2.04
N LEU A 16 -3.35 13.66 -2.00
CA LEU A 16 -2.61 13.90 -0.76
C LEU A 16 -2.87 15.27 -0.12
N GLY A 17 -3.75 16.09 -0.72
CA GLY A 17 -4.34 17.27 -0.09
C GLY A 17 -3.61 18.59 -0.32
N GLU A 18 -3.85 19.53 0.60
CA GLU A 18 -3.40 20.92 0.48
C GLU A 18 -1.86 21.04 0.43
N GLY A 19 -1.36 21.85 -0.50
CA GLY A 19 0.07 22.05 -0.70
C GLY A 19 0.76 21.02 -1.60
N THR A 20 0.04 20.05 -2.17
CA THR A 20 0.60 19.08 -3.13
C THR A 20 -0.34 18.78 -4.32
N SER A 21 0.25 18.55 -5.49
CA SER A 21 -0.42 18.08 -6.71
C SER A 21 -0.45 16.56 -6.84
N VAL A 22 0.04 15.85 -5.80
CA VAL A 22 0.26 14.41 -5.85
C VAL A 22 -1.03 13.62 -5.62
N MET A 23 -1.33 12.72 -6.56
CA MET A 23 -2.41 11.75 -6.45
C MET A 23 -1.84 10.34 -6.56
N ILE A 24 -2.34 9.43 -5.74
CA ILE A 24 -1.96 8.01 -5.74
C ILE A 24 -3.16 7.17 -6.11
N CYS A 25 -2.95 6.24 -7.04
CA CYS A 25 -3.90 5.23 -7.43
C CYS A 25 -3.34 3.85 -7.09
N LEU A 26 -4.07 3.08 -6.30
CA LEU A 26 -3.79 1.67 -6.01
C LEU A 26 -4.82 0.81 -6.73
N ALA A 27 -4.36 0.08 -7.74
CA ALA A 27 -5.14 -0.92 -8.45
C ALA A 27 -4.88 -2.29 -7.82
N ARG A 28 -5.93 -3.02 -7.44
CA ARG A 28 -5.81 -4.30 -6.73
C ARG A 28 -6.99 -5.21 -6.99
N GLU A 29 -6.78 -6.50 -6.74
CA GLU A 29 -7.89 -7.42 -6.56
C GLU A 29 -8.63 -7.15 -5.23
N PRO A 30 -9.92 -7.48 -5.14
CA PRO A 30 -10.66 -7.38 -3.89
C PRO A 30 -9.95 -8.23 -2.82
N PRO A 31 -9.87 -7.75 -1.57
CA PRO A 31 -9.30 -8.54 -0.50
C PRO A 31 -10.15 -9.80 -0.33
N ALA A 32 -9.50 -10.97 -0.35
CA ALA A 32 -10.21 -12.24 -0.25
C ALA A 32 -10.76 -12.43 1.17
N ASP A 33 -12.03 -12.82 1.28
CA ASP A 33 -12.66 -13.12 2.56
C ASP A 33 -11.91 -14.27 3.25
N ASN A 34 -11.68 -14.11 4.55
CA ASN A 34 -10.69 -14.81 5.37
C ASN A 34 -10.72 -16.36 5.28
N ASP A 35 -11.86 -16.98 4.96
CA ASP A 35 -11.99 -18.44 4.86
C ASP A 35 -11.54 -19.03 3.50
N SER A 36 -11.41 -18.21 2.47
CA SER A 36 -11.07 -18.66 1.09
C SER A 36 -9.58 -18.53 0.75
N VAL A 37 -8.83 -17.73 1.54
CA VAL A 37 -7.45 -17.31 1.29
C VAL A 37 -6.45 -18.48 1.30
N ALA A 38 -6.73 -19.54 2.06
CA ALA A 38 -5.84 -20.70 2.17
C ALA A 38 -5.92 -21.67 0.97
N LYS A 39 -6.93 -21.53 0.10
CA LYS A 39 -7.16 -22.48 -1.02
C LYS A 39 -7.18 -21.83 -2.41
N ALA A 40 -7.29 -20.51 -2.49
CA ALA A 40 -7.24 -19.80 -3.76
C ALA A 40 -5.79 -19.53 -4.21
N PRO A 41 -5.51 -19.52 -5.53
CA PRO A 41 -4.23 -19.04 -6.04
C PRO A 41 -3.99 -17.60 -5.58
N PRO A 42 -2.73 -17.15 -5.53
CA PRO A 42 -2.44 -15.77 -5.25
C PRO A 42 -3.21 -14.78 -6.15
N PRO A 43 -3.96 -13.79 -5.61
CA PRO A 43 -4.38 -12.63 -6.38
C PRO A 43 -3.24 -12.04 -7.19
N GLN A 44 -3.60 -11.40 -8.31
CA GLN A 44 -2.66 -10.59 -9.05
C GLN A 44 -1.99 -9.57 -8.13
N PRO A 45 -0.67 -9.35 -8.27
CA PRO A 45 0.02 -8.28 -7.56
C PRO A 45 -0.60 -6.93 -7.87
N SER A 46 -0.75 -6.10 -6.84
CA SER A 46 -1.29 -4.75 -6.98
C SER A 46 -0.41 -3.87 -7.85
N ARG A 47 -0.99 -2.84 -8.48
CA ARG A 47 -0.26 -1.80 -9.20
C ARG A 47 -0.48 -0.44 -8.58
N ILE A 48 0.59 0.35 -8.52
CA ILE A 48 0.58 1.68 -7.90
C ILE A 48 0.97 2.71 -8.95
N PHE A 49 0.11 3.69 -9.15
CA PHE A 49 0.32 4.80 -10.07
C PHE A 49 0.33 6.11 -9.31
N VAL A 50 1.24 6.99 -9.68
CA VAL A 50 1.38 8.30 -9.05
C VAL A 50 1.29 9.40 -10.11
N SER A 51 0.43 10.37 -9.87
CA SER A 51 0.36 11.62 -10.60
C SER A 51 1.04 12.73 -9.78
N LYS A 52 1.72 13.65 -10.46
CA LYS A 52 2.33 14.86 -9.85
C LYS A 52 1.78 16.15 -10.45
N ASP A 53 0.72 16.05 -11.25
CA ASP A 53 0.13 17.14 -12.05
C ASP A 53 -1.40 17.08 -11.98
N TYR A 54 -1.95 16.83 -10.78
CA TYR A 54 -3.40 16.81 -10.53
C TYR A 54 -4.21 15.80 -11.37
N GLY A 55 -3.57 14.72 -11.81
CA GLY A 55 -4.19 13.60 -12.51
C GLY A 55 -4.08 13.70 -14.04
N ASP A 56 -3.33 14.68 -14.55
CA ASP A 56 -3.06 14.85 -15.98
C ASP A 56 -2.14 13.77 -16.54
N THR A 57 -1.18 13.27 -15.75
CA THR A 57 -0.36 12.11 -16.11
C THR A 57 -0.14 11.19 -14.93
N PHE A 58 -0.08 9.89 -15.19
CA PHE A 58 0.18 8.87 -14.18
C PHE A 58 1.41 8.06 -14.55
N VAL A 59 2.33 7.92 -13.59
CA VAL A 59 3.53 7.09 -13.69
C VAL A 59 3.33 5.81 -12.89
N ASP A 60 3.58 4.66 -13.51
CA ASP A 60 3.60 3.37 -12.83
C ASP A 60 4.83 3.28 -11.91
N GLN A 61 4.58 3.09 -10.61
CA GLN A 61 5.60 2.94 -9.57
C GLN A 61 5.60 1.56 -8.92
N THR A 62 4.94 0.58 -9.52
CA THR A 62 4.79 -0.78 -8.98
C THR A 62 6.14 -1.42 -8.61
N ASN A 63 7.21 -1.15 -9.38
CA ASN A 63 8.54 -1.68 -9.12
C ASN A 63 9.14 -1.26 -7.76
N MET A 64 8.65 -0.17 -7.15
CA MET A 64 9.08 0.24 -5.80
C MET A 64 8.50 -0.65 -4.69
N PHE A 65 7.54 -1.50 -5.04
CA PHE A 65 6.80 -2.39 -4.14
C PHE A 65 7.16 -3.86 -4.38
N GLU A 66 8.39 -4.12 -4.81
CA GLU A 66 8.95 -5.47 -4.86
C GLU A 66 9.35 -5.95 -3.47
N LEU A 67 9.12 -7.24 -3.23
CA LEU A 67 9.50 -7.96 -2.01
C LEU A 67 10.53 -9.03 -2.37
N GLU A 68 11.43 -9.31 -1.44
CA GLU A 68 12.29 -10.49 -1.50
C GLU A 68 11.77 -11.53 -0.51
N VAL A 69 11.20 -12.62 -1.03
CA VAL A 69 10.65 -13.72 -0.23
C VAL A 69 11.41 -15.00 -0.60
N ASN A 70 12.10 -15.59 0.38
CA ASN A 70 12.90 -16.81 0.19
C ASN A 70 13.92 -16.69 -0.97
N GLY A 71 14.56 -15.53 -1.12
CA GLY A 71 15.54 -15.25 -2.18
C GLY A 71 14.93 -15.03 -3.58
N THR A 72 13.60 -14.97 -3.70
CA THR A 72 12.90 -14.67 -4.95
C THR A 72 12.26 -13.30 -4.86
N LYS A 73 12.45 -12.48 -5.91
CA LYS A 73 11.76 -11.20 -6.04
C LYS A 73 10.33 -11.42 -6.53
N ILE A 74 9.36 -10.84 -5.82
CA ILE A 74 7.95 -10.87 -6.18
C ILE A 74 7.37 -9.45 -6.09
N ASN A 75 6.35 -9.15 -6.89
CA ASN A 75 5.57 -7.94 -6.72
C ASN A 75 4.62 -8.09 -5.53
N SER A 76 4.47 -7.03 -4.74
CA SER A 76 3.59 -7.00 -3.58
C SER A 76 2.11 -7.05 -3.95
N THR A 77 1.31 -7.59 -3.03
CA THR A 77 -0.15 -7.47 -3.03
C THR A 77 -0.55 -6.39 -2.04
N VAL A 78 -0.22 -5.13 -2.33
CA VAL A 78 -0.59 -3.99 -1.50
C VAL A 78 -2.11 -3.92 -1.39
N GLU A 79 -2.59 -4.01 -0.16
CA GLU A 79 -4.01 -4.07 0.13
C GLU A 79 -4.59 -2.68 0.34
N GLN A 80 -3.88 -1.84 1.10
CA GLN A 80 -4.31 -0.50 1.47
C GLN A 80 -3.10 0.41 1.69
N PHE A 81 -3.33 1.71 1.70
CA PHE A 81 -2.38 2.69 2.19
C PHE A 81 -3.03 3.72 3.10
N PHE A 82 -2.22 4.32 3.95
CA PHE A 82 -2.60 5.26 4.98
C PHE A 82 -1.69 6.48 4.89
N THR A 83 -2.26 7.67 5.02
CA THR A 83 -1.55 8.93 4.92
C THR A 83 -1.54 9.62 6.28
N HIS A 84 -0.40 10.16 6.67
CA HIS A 84 -0.33 10.97 7.89
C HIS A 84 -1.17 12.24 7.72
N PRO A 85 -2.01 12.63 8.70
CA PRO A 85 -2.93 13.76 8.54
C PRO A 85 -2.24 15.13 8.41
N LYS A 86 -1.00 15.25 8.88
CA LYS A 86 -0.22 16.52 8.91
C LYS A 86 1.11 16.50 8.14
N PHE A 87 1.60 15.32 7.78
CA PHE A 87 2.94 15.15 7.20
C PHE A 87 2.84 14.37 5.91
N ASN A 88 3.92 14.36 5.14
CA ASN A 88 4.02 13.68 3.85
C ASN A 88 4.28 12.16 3.97
N THR A 89 4.14 11.60 5.17
CA THR A 89 4.34 10.17 5.43
C THR A 89 3.19 9.34 4.91
N ILE A 90 3.52 8.26 4.22
CA ILE A 90 2.57 7.28 3.70
C ILE A 90 3.03 5.89 4.13
N VAL A 91 2.09 5.05 4.56
CA VAL A 91 2.33 3.65 4.90
C VAL A 91 1.41 2.79 4.05
N PHE A 92 1.99 1.92 3.22
CA PHE A 92 1.27 0.91 2.45
C PHE A 92 1.39 -0.43 3.17
N THR A 93 0.32 -1.21 3.19
CA THR A 93 0.29 -2.51 3.86
C THR A 93 0.12 -3.64 2.85
N ASP A 94 0.92 -4.70 3.04
CA ASP A 94 0.74 -6.00 2.40
C ASP A 94 0.55 -7.05 3.49
N PRO A 95 -0.70 -7.24 3.94
CA PRO A 95 -1.03 -8.21 4.99
C PRO A 95 -0.60 -9.63 4.64
N ARG A 96 -0.66 -9.99 3.36
CA ARG A 96 -0.42 -11.35 2.91
C ARG A 96 1.04 -11.74 3.02
N ASN A 97 1.93 -10.85 2.58
CA ASN A 97 3.36 -11.07 2.65
C ASN A 97 3.96 -10.57 3.97
N LYS A 98 3.12 -10.11 4.91
CA LYS A 98 3.52 -9.51 6.19
C LYS A 98 4.57 -8.43 5.98
N ALA A 99 4.28 -7.50 5.09
CA ALA A 99 5.19 -6.41 4.76
C ALA A 99 4.48 -5.06 4.84
N ILE A 100 5.26 -4.03 5.12
CA ILE A 100 4.84 -2.65 4.94
C ILE A 100 5.85 -1.93 4.05
N PHE A 101 5.36 -0.86 3.43
CA PHE A 101 6.17 0.06 2.69
C PHE A 101 5.94 1.46 3.24
N THR A 102 7.00 2.21 3.51
CA THR A 102 6.90 3.57 4.04
C THR A 102 7.55 4.57 3.09
N SER A 103 6.93 5.75 3.00
CA SER A 103 7.47 6.91 2.30
C SER A 103 7.40 8.12 3.23
N GLU A 104 8.40 9.00 3.16
CA GLU A 104 8.48 10.27 3.90
C GLU A 104 8.54 11.47 2.92
N ASP A 105 8.11 11.27 1.67
CA ASP A 105 8.25 12.24 0.57
C ASP A 105 7.11 12.13 -0.46
N TYR A 106 5.88 11.97 0.03
CA TYR A 106 4.67 11.86 -0.80
C TYR A 106 4.70 10.68 -1.80
N GLY A 107 5.35 9.57 -1.42
CA GLY A 107 5.48 8.38 -2.25
C GLY A 107 6.57 8.46 -3.32
N ALA A 108 7.46 9.46 -3.29
CA ALA A 108 8.54 9.58 -4.27
C ALA A 108 9.65 8.53 -4.06
N THR A 109 9.90 8.17 -2.80
CA THR A 109 10.75 7.05 -2.40
C THR A 109 10.00 6.14 -1.44
N VAL A 110 10.31 4.85 -1.51
CA VAL A 110 9.64 3.82 -0.74
C VAL A 110 10.67 2.92 -0.08
N LYS A 111 10.47 2.64 1.21
CA LYS A 111 11.28 1.71 2.01
C LYS A 111 10.42 0.52 2.40
N VAL A 112 10.87 -0.69 2.09
CA VAL A 112 10.21 -1.93 2.50
C VAL A 112 10.65 -2.36 3.90
N ARG A 113 9.71 -2.92 4.67
CA ARG A 113 10.02 -3.63 5.92
C ARG A 113 9.16 -4.90 6.04
N MET A 114 9.84 -6.04 6.18
CA MET A 114 9.20 -7.31 6.53
C MET A 114 8.83 -7.32 8.02
N LEU A 115 7.68 -7.92 8.33
CA LEU A 115 7.11 -8.04 9.66
C LEU A 115 6.89 -9.52 10.01
N ASN A 116 6.79 -9.80 11.31
CA ASN A 116 6.43 -11.13 11.82
C ASN A 116 4.92 -11.29 12.09
N PHE A 117 4.15 -10.20 12.03
CA PHE A 117 2.70 -10.14 12.23
C PHE A 117 1.98 -9.58 10.98
N THR A 118 0.66 -9.64 10.94
CA THR A 118 -0.17 -9.19 9.81
C THR A 118 -0.52 -7.70 9.94
N PRO A 119 0.03 -6.80 9.11
CA PRO A 119 -0.28 -5.37 9.19
C PRO A 119 -1.71 -5.06 8.72
N SER A 120 -2.67 -5.09 9.64
CA SER A 120 -4.10 -5.01 9.29
C SER A 120 -4.67 -3.59 9.37
N ASP A 121 -4.06 -2.73 10.17
CA ASP A 121 -4.46 -1.34 10.32
C ASP A 121 -3.26 -0.47 10.74
N VAL A 122 -3.27 0.80 10.38
CA VAL A 122 -2.19 1.74 10.70
C VAL A 122 -2.76 3.01 11.31
N THR A 123 -2.23 3.40 12.47
CA THR A 123 -2.53 4.66 13.14
C THR A 123 -1.26 5.48 13.30
N PHE A 124 -1.35 6.78 13.06
CA PHE A 124 -0.23 7.70 13.21
C PHE A 124 -0.29 8.43 14.55
N TYR A 125 0.87 8.70 15.14
CA TYR A 125 0.97 9.68 16.21
C TYR A 125 1.06 11.08 15.61
N GLU A 126 0.07 11.94 15.89
CA GLU A 126 -0.11 13.19 15.15
C GLU A 126 1.08 14.17 15.20
N ALA A 127 1.92 14.11 16.23
CA ALA A 127 3.01 15.06 16.44
C ALA A 127 4.37 14.55 15.91
N ASP A 128 4.44 13.32 15.39
CA ASP A 128 5.69 12.75 14.88
C ASP A 128 5.44 12.03 13.55
N THR A 129 6.20 12.44 12.53
CA THR A 129 6.11 11.90 11.18
C THR A 129 6.52 10.42 11.06
N LYS A 130 7.19 9.85 12.07
CA LYS A 130 7.76 8.49 12.05
C LYS A 130 7.12 7.53 13.04
N MET A 131 6.37 8.02 14.01
CA MET A 131 5.72 7.17 14.99
C MET A 131 4.39 6.65 14.46
N ILE A 132 4.35 5.34 14.23
CA ILE A 132 3.17 4.62 13.76
C ILE A 132 2.88 3.43 14.66
N LEU A 133 1.61 3.14 14.85
CA LEU A 133 1.12 1.91 15.46
C LEU A 133 0.49 1.06 14.36
N ILE A 134 0.84 -0.22 14.33
CA ILE A 134 0.27 -1.17 13.36
C ILE A 134 -0.44 -2.26 14.15
N LEU A 135 -1.72 -2.47 13.86
CA LEU A 135 -2.55 -3.47 14.53
C LEU A 135 -2.60 -4.76 13.70
N ASP A 136 -2.37 -5.90 14.35
CA ASP A 136 -2.73 -7.21 13.80
C ASP A 136 -4.16 -7.58 14.19
N LYS A 137 -5.06 -7.59 13.20
CA LYS A 137 -6.46 -7.94 13.40
C LYS A 137 -6.71 -9.44 13.27
N LYS A 138 -5.75 -10.21 12.73
CA LYS A 138 -5.82 -11.66 12.47
C LYS A 138 -5.09 -12.49 13.53
N ASP A 139 -4.54 -11.83 14.56
CA ASP A 139 -3.89 -12.51 15.68
C ASP A 139 -4.89 -13.44 16.41
N PRO A 140 -4.58 -14.75 16.56
CA PRO A 140 -5.44 -15.69 17.26
C PRO A 140 -5.72 -15.34 18.74
N GLU A 141 -4.83 -14.59 19.40
CA GLU A 141 -4.97 -14.19 20.80
C GLU A 141 -5.81 -12.91 20.97
N ARG A 142 -6.25 -12.31 19.86
CA ARG A 142 -7.12 -11.14 19.87
C ARG A 142 -8.50 -11.50 20.42
N LYS A 143 -8.81 -11.01 21.62
CA LYS A 143 -10.13 -11.11 22.27
C LYS A 143 -11.08 -10.01 21.84
#